data_AF-A0A2W1TQG2-F1
#
_entry.id   AF-A0A2W1TQG2-F1
#
_cell.length_a   1.000
_cell.length_b   1.000
_cell.length_c   1.000
_cell.angle_alpha   90.00
_cell.angle_beta   90.00
_cell.angle_gamma   90.00
#
_symmetry.space_group_name_H-M   'P 1'
#
loop_
_entity.id
_entity.type
_entity.pdbx_description
1 polymer ?
#
loop_
_entity_poly.entity_id
_entity_poly.type
_entity_poly.pdbx_seq_one_letter_code
_entity_poly.pdbx_strand_id
1 'polypeptide(L)'
;MRSAGFEVQDPSDDQVSSGTVTLPADADQEHARAAADECAEHLGVHGADSAMKQKWIREYDQVASCIRDAYPDFPEQPPGQVGWDDEEYPPAADPAFQQRADECTRKYSPDTKTQSVG
;
A
#
# COMPACT_ATOMS: atom_id res chain seq x y z
N MET A 1 -14.21 -17.57 -6.14
CA MET A 1 -12.93 -18.32 -6.26
C MET A 1 -13.14 -19.83 -6.36
N ARG A 2 -13.53 -20.56 -5.31
CA ARG A 2 -13.78 -22.02 -5.41
C ARG A 2 -14.90 -22.40 -6.38
N SER A 3 -15.95 -21.59 -6.45
CA SER A 3 -17.05 -21.74 -7.42
C SER A 3 -16.61 -21.57 -8.87
N ALA A 4 -15.48 -20.91 -9.12
CA ALA A 4 -14.88 -20.71 -10.44
C ALA A 4 -13.80 -21.78 -10.77
N GLY A 5 -13.72 -22.85 -9.98
CA GLY A 5 -12.78 -23.96 -10.22
C GLY A 5 -11.39 -23.77 -9.64
N PHE A 6 -11.12 -22.65 -8.95
CA PHE A 6 -9.85 -22.46 -8.25
C PHE A 6 -9.86 -23.17 -6.90
N GLU A 7 -8.91 -24.08 -6.70
CA GLU A 7 -8.68 -24.71 -5.40
C GLU A 7 -7.92 -23.74 -4.48
N VAL A 8 -8.65 -22.75 -3.96
CA VAL A 8 -8.12 -21.77 -3.00
C VAL A 8 -8.17 -22.37 -1.61
N GLN A 9 -6.99 -22.69 -1.08
CA GLN A 9 -6.80 -23.06 0.33
C GLN A 9 -7.17 -21.86 1.20
N ASP A 10 -7.90 -22.11 2.28
CA ASP A 10 -8.14 -21.08 3.29
C ASP A 10 -6.79 -20.61 3.84
N PRO A 11 -6.57 -19.28 3.96
CA PRO A 11 -5.32 -18.78 4.50
C PRO A 11 -5.18 -19.25 5.94
N SER A 12 -3.97 -19.67 6.31
CA SER A 12 -3.65 -19.92 7.72
C SER A 12 -3.74 -18.61 8.51
N ASP A 13 -3.89 -18.71 9.84
CA ASP A 13 -3.92 -17.53 10.71
C ASP A 13 -2.65 -16.66 10.54
N ASP A 14 -1.49 -17.28 10.25
CA ASP A 14 -0.24 -16.58 9.95
C ASP A 14 -0.31 -15.79 8.63
N GLN A 15 -0.96 -16.33 7.60
CA GLN A 15 -1.17 -15.65 6.31
C GLN A 15 -2.16 -14.48 6.43
N VAL A 16 -3.16 -14.62 7.30
CA VAL A 16 -4.07 -13.51 7.63
C VAL A 16 -3.32 -12.41 8.37
N SER A 17 -2.46 -12.76 9.34
CA SER A 17 -1.67 -11.78 10.10
C SER A 17 -0.67 -10.99 9.26
N SER A 18 -0.10 -11.63 8.23
CA SER A 18 0.87 -11.04 7.30
C SER A 18 0.24 -10.32 6.11
N GLY A 19 -1.09 -10.35 5.98
CA GLY A 19 -1.82 -9.69 4.89
C GLY A 19 -1.52 -10.24 3.49
N THR A 20 -0.84 -11.38 3.38
CA THR A 20 -0.35 -11.92 2.12
C THR A 20 -1.14 -13.18 1.76
N VAL A 21 -2.12 -13.05 0.87
CA VAL A 21 -2.81 -14.21 0.28
C VAL A 21 -2.17 -14.50 -1.07
N THR A 22 -1.45 -15.61 -1.16
CA THR A 22 -0.77 -16.02 -2.39
C THR A 22 -1.71 -16.88 -3.24
N LEU A 23 -1.89 -16.50 -4.51
CA LEU A 23 -2.51 -17.39 -5.49
C LEU A 23 -1.60 -18.60 -5.76
N PRO A 24 -2.14 -19.79 -6.08
CA PRO A 24 -1.35 -20.94 -6.52
C PRO A 24 -0.42 -20.56 -7.68
N ALA A 25 0.80 -21.09 -7.68
CA ALA A 25 1.83 -20.71 -8.66
C ALA A 25 1.48 -21.06 -10.12
N ASP A 26 0.54 -21.99 -10.31
CA ASP A 26 -0.01 -22.45 -11.58
C ASP A 26 -1.36 -21.81 -11.94
N ALA A 27 -1.86 -20.89 -11.10
CA ALA A 27 -3.11 -20.21 -11.38
C ALA A 27 -2.96 -19.25 -12.56
N ASP A 28 -3.86 -19.36 -13.53
CA ASP A 28 -4.05 -18.36 -14.58
C ASP A 28 -4.35 -17.01 -13.93
N GLN A 29 -3.40 -16.07 -14.02
CA GLN A 29 -3.50 -14.76 -13.38
C GLN A 29 -4.67 -13.93 -13.91
N GLU A 30 -5.01 -14.07 -15.20
CA GLU A 30 -6.10 -13.32 -15.81
C GLU A 30 -7.44 -13.85 -15.31
N HIS A 31 -7.58 -15.18 -15.29
CA HIS A 31 -8.78 -15.84 -14.77
C HIS A 31 -8.94 -15.61 -13.26
N ALA A 32 -7.83 -15.57 -12.51
CA ALA A 32 -7.84 -15.29 -11.08
C ALA A 32 -8.22 -13.84 -10.76
N ARG A 33 -7.76 -12.87 -11.55
CA ARG A 33 -8.17 -11.46 -11.41
C ARG A 33 -9.65 -11.28 -11.70
N ALA A 34 -10.16 -11.86 -12.78
CA ALA A 34 -11.57 -11.78 -13.13
C ALA A 34 -12.47 -12.38 -12.03
N ALA A 35 -12.10 -13.53 -11.49
CA ALA A 35 -12.83 -14.17 -10.40
C ALA A 35 -12.73 -13.40 -9.06
N ALA A 36 -11.63 -12.67 -8.84
CA ALA A 36 -11.48 -11.79 -7.68
C ALA A 36 -12.35 -10.53 -7.82
N ASP A 37 -12.40 -9.92 -9.02
CA ASP A 37 -13.25 -8.76 -9.31
C ASP A 37 -14.74 -9.11 -9.15
N GLU A 38 -15.18 -10.25 -9.69
CA GLU A 38 -16.56 -10.73 -9.53
C GLU A 38 -16.90 -11.01 -8.05
N CYS A 39 -15.94 -11.58 -7.30
CA CYS A 39 -16.10 -11.79 -5.86
C CYS A 39 -16.21 -10.46 -5.10
N ALA A 40 -15.40 -9.46 -5.47
CA ALA A 40 -15.40 -8.14 -4.86
C ALA A 40 -16.73 -7.42 -5.11
N GLU A 41 -17.25 -7.47 -6.34
CA GLU A 41 -18.57 -6.94 -6.68
C GLU A 41 -19.69 -7.61 -5.87
N HIS A 42 -19.67 -8.94 -5.76
CA HIS A 42 -20.70 -9.69 -5.03
C HIS A 42 -20.68 -9.40 -3.52
N LEU A 43 -19.50 -9.10 -2.97
CA LEU A 43 -19.30 -8.75 -1.57
C LEU A 43 -19.46 -7.24 -1.29
N GLY A 44 -19.71 -6.42 -2.31
CA GLY A 44 -19.77 -4.95 -2.18
C GLY A 44 -18.42 -4.32 -1.80
N VAL A 45 -17.33 -5.04 -2.02
CA VAL A 45 -15.96 -4.56 -1.82
C VAL A 45 -15.56 -3.78 -3.07
N HIS A 46 -15.72 -2.46 -3.01
CA HIS A 46 -15.23 -1.59 -4.08
C HIS A 46 -13.79 -1.19 -3.78
N GLY A 47 -12.88 -1.48 -4.71
CA GLY A 47 -11.54 -0.90 -4.67
C GLY A 47 -11.61 0.63 -4.65
N ALA A 48 -10.51 1.29 -4.27
CA ALA A 48 -10.45 2.75 -4.24
C ALA A 48 -10.90 3.35 -5.59
N ASP A 49 -11.96 4.15 -5.56
CA ASP A 49 -12.46 4.82 -6.74
C ASP A 49 -11.46 5.88 -7.25
N SER A 50 -11.72 6.43 -8.44
CA SER A 50 -10.84 7.43 -9.05
C SER A 50 -10.66 8.70 -8.20
N ALA A 51 -11.66 9.07 -7.40
CA ALA A 51 -11.60 10.25 -6.53
C ALA A 51 -10.70 9.97 -5.31
N MET A 52 -10.79 8.77 -4.74
CA MET A 52 -9.93 8.32 -3.66
C MET A 52 -8.46 8.19 -4.11
N LYS A 53 -8.21 7.67 -5.31
CA LYS A 53 -6.86 7.65 -5.91
C LYS A 53 -6.31 9.07 -6.09
N GLN A 54 -7.12 10.01 -6.59
CA GLN A 54 -6.71 11.41 -6.72
C GLN A 54 -6.46 12.08 -5.37
N LYS A 55 -7.25 11.74 -4.34
CA LYS A 55 -7.01 12.20 -2.97
C LYS A 55 -5.62 11.77 -2.51
N TRP A 56 -5.29 10.48 -2.61
CA TRP A 56 -3.98 9.96 -2.20
C TRP A 56 -2.81 10.57 -2.98
N ILE A 57 -2.94 10.77 -4.29
CA ILE A 57 -1.92 11.45 -5.09
C ILE A 57 -1.59 12.83 -4.49
N ARG A 58 -2.61 13.61 -4.14
CA ARG A 58 -2.41 14.95 -3.58
C ARG A 58 -1.86 14.89 -2.16
N GLU A 59 -2.37 14.00 -1.33
CA GLU A 59 -1.92 13.86 0.06
C GLU A 59 -0.45 13.45 0.13
N TYR A 60 -0.05 12.44 -0.63
CA TYR A 60 1.32 11.93 -0.62
C TYR A 60 2.33 12.88 -1.27
N ASP A 61 1.90 13.67 -2.28
CA ASP A 61 2.74 14.76 -2.79
C ASP A 61 3.04 15.81 -1.70
N GLN A 62 2.05 16.15 -0.86
CA GLN A 62 2.24 17.04 0.28
C GLN A 62 3.13 16.43 1.37
N VAL A 63 2.99 15.13 1.64
CA VAL A 63 3.89 14.41 2.56
C VAL A 63 5.34 14.47 2.06
N ALA A 64 5.57 14.12 0.80
CA ALA A 64 6.91 14.15 0.19
C ALA A 64 7.51 15.57 0.20
N SER A 65 6.70 16.60 -0.08
CA SER A 65 7.15 17.98 0.00
C SER A 65 7.53 18.39 1.42
N CYS A 66 6.76 17.98 2.43
CA CYS A 66 7.02 18.27 3.84
C CYS A 66 8.31 17.59 4.37
N ILE A 67 8.61 16.39 3.86
CA ILE A 67 9.88 15.71 4.13
C ILE A 67 11.02 16.47 3.46
N ARG A 68 10.85 16.89 2.20
CA ARG A 68 11.83 17.68 1.43
C ARG A 68 12.22 19.02 2.05
N ASP A 69 11.38 19.60 2.90
CA ASP A 69 11.72 20.81 3.67
C ASP A 69 12.93 20.58 4.61
N ALA A 70 13.07 19.37 5.16
CA ALA A 70 14.17 19.00 6.05
C ALA A 70 15.22 18.10 5.37
N TYR A 71 14.81 17.38 4.32
CA TYR A 71 15.59 16.40 3.58
C TYR A 71 15.50 16.67 2.07
N PRO A 72 16.20 17.69 1.54
CA PRO A 72 16.02 18.17 0.18
C PRO A 72 16.32 17.14 -0.91
N ASP A 73 17.09 16.12 -0.58
CA ASP A 73 17.48 14.97 -1.39
C ASP A 73 16.50 13.80 -1.35
N PHE A 74 15.40 13.91 -0.57
CA PHE A 74 14.36 12.89 -0.52
C PHE A 74 13.76 12.65 -1.93
N PRO A 75 13.75 11.40 -2.43
CA PRO A 75 13.39 11.09 -3.81
C PRO A 75 11.92 11.42 -4.14
N GLU A 76 11.69 11.73 -5.42
CA GLU A 76 10.34 11.90 -5.95
C GLU A 76 9.54 10.60 -5.83
N GLN A 77 8.29 10.72 -5.38
CA GLN A 77 7.43 9.57 -5.09
C GLN A 77 6.52 9.26 -6.28
N PRO A 78 6.24 7.97 -6.57
CA PRO A 78 5.24 7.61 -7.56
C PRO A 78 3.85 8.15 -7.20
N PRO A 79 3.00 8.53 -8.18
CA PRO A 79 1.66 9.04 -7.89
C PRO A 79 0.83 8.06 -7.05
N GLY A 80 0.32 8.55 -5.91
CA GLY A 80 -0.57 7.78 -5.04
C GLY A 80 0.15 6.73 -4.19
N GLN A 81 1.48 6.83 -4.09
CA GLN A 81 2.30 6.05 -3.18
C GLN A 81 3.26 6.99 -2.43
N VAL A 82 3.61 6.63 -1.20
CA VAL A 82 4.70 7.26 -0.45
C VAL A 82 5.45 6.16 0.27
N GLY A 83 6.76 6.12 0.08
CA GLY A 83 7.64 5.12 0.67
C GLY A 83 9.04 5.68 0.88
N TRP A 84 9.74 5.10 1.84
CA TRP A 84 11.12 5.41 2.15
C TRP A 84 11.80 4.11 2.55
N ASP A 85 12.55 3.57 1.60
CA ASP A 85 13.39 2.40 1.78
C ASP A 85 14.78 2.87 2.21
N ASP A 86 15.36 2.25 3.24
CA ASP A 86 16.68 2.61 3.76
C ASP A 86 17.83 2.15 2.85
N GLU A 87 17.60 1.17 1.99
CA GLU A 87 18.53 0.76 0.94
C GLU A 87 18.60 1.80 -0.19
N GLU A 88 17.45 2.40 -0.54
CA GLU A 88 17.36 3.42 -1.60
C GLU A 88 17.66 4.84 -1.08
N TYR A 89 17.31 5.12 0.17
CA TYR A 89 17.48 6.41 0.81
C TYR A 89 18.06 6.24 2.22
N PRO A 90 19.40 6.21 2.39
CA PRO A 90 20.04 5.95 3.68
C PRO A 90 19.58 6.82 4.87
N PRO A 91 19.21 8.10 4.68
CA PRO A 91 18.65 8.89 5.78
C PRO A 91 17.32 8.36 6.30
N ALA A 92 16.61 7.48 5.58
CA ALA A 92 15.42 6.80 6.07
C ALA A 92 15.68 5.94 7.31
N ALA A 93 16.90 5.44 7.49
CA ALA A 93 17.26 4.69 8.70
C ALA A 93 17.41 5.57 9.95
N ASP A 94 17.47 6.90 9.80
CA ASP A 94 17.62 7.82 10.92
C ASP A 94 16.29 7.97 11.70
N PRO A 95 16.28 7.77 13.03
CA PRO A 95 15.10 8.03 13.86
C PRO A 95 14.53 9.46 13.72
N ALA A 96 15.35 10.45 13.40
CA ALA A 96 14.91 11.82 13.15
C ALA A 96 14.12 11.91 11.84
N PHE A 97 14.51 11.17 10.82
CA PHE A 97 13.77 11.08 9.57
C PHE A 97 12.41 10.42 9.80
N GLN A 98 12.38 9.29 10.52
CA GLN A 98 11.13 8.59 10.82
C GLN A 98 10.15 9.47 11.58
N GLN A 99 10.61 10.23 12.58
CA GLN A 99 9.76 11.20 13.29
C GLN A 99 9.21 12.28 12.36
N ARG A 100 10.02 12.76 11.42
CA ARG A 100 9.60 13.76 10.44
C ARG A 100 8.59 13.18 9.44
N ALA A 101 8.83 11.98 8.94
CA ALA A 101 7.94 11.27 8.04
C ALA A 101 6.58 11.01 8.72
N ASP A 102 6.58 10.61 9.99
CA ASP A 102 5.36 10.44 10.79
C ASP A 102 4.62 11.76 11.05
N GLU A 103 5.34 12.85 11.32
CA GLU A 103 4.75 14.19 11.47
C GLU A 103 4.08 14.64 10.16
N CYS A 104 4.79 14.54 9.03
CA CYS A 104 4.29 14.92 7.73
C CYS A 104 3.08 14.06 7.31
N THR A 105 3.16 12.75 7.55
CA THR A 105 2.06 11.81 7.25
C THR A 105 0.83 12.12 8.09
N ARG A 106 0.97 12.29 9.42
CA ARG A 106 -0.15 12.67 10.29
C ARG A 106 -0.79 14.01 9.90
N LYS A 107 0.00 14.95 9.37
CA LYS A 107 -0.50 16.28 8.97
C LYS A 107 -1.28 16.25 7.66
N TYR A 108 -0.79 15.53 6.65
CA TYR A 108 -1.33 15.61 5.29
C TYR A 108 -2.06 14.36 4.82
N SER A 109 -1.86 13.21 5.47
CA SER A 109 -2.56 11.96 5.19
C SER A 109 -2.89 11.20 6.49
N PRO A 110 -3.74 11.76 7.37
CA PRO A 110 -4.05 11.17 8.67
C PRO A 110 -4.78 9.83 8.58
N ASP A 111 -5.42 9.55 7.45
CA ASP A 111 -6.14 8.30 7.17
C ASP A 111 -5.19 7.15 6.81
N THR A 112 -3.93 7.47 6.47
CA THR A 112 -2.92 6.49 6.07
C THR A 112 -2.33 5.82 7.30
N LYS A 113 -2.53 4.50 7.41
CA LYS A 113 -1.85 3.69 8.42
C LYS A 113 -0.40 3.51 7.97
N THR A 114 0.53 4.18 8.63
CA THR A 114 1.95 3.81 8.55
C THR A 114 2.09 2.40 9.12
N GLN A 115 2.37 1.42 8.27
CA GLN A 115 2.85 0.14 8.76
C GLN A 115 4.29 0.39 9.20
N SER A 116 4.53 0.44 10.51
CA SER A 116 5.90 0.35 11.02
C SER A 116 6.47 -0.98 10.54
N VAL A 117 7.37 -0.92 9.56
CA VAL A 117 8.25 -2.03 9.25
C VAL A 117 9.17 -2.17 10.47
N GLY A 118 8.94 -3.24 11.23
CA GLY A 118 9.71 -3.59 12.42
C GLY A 118 10.88 -4.48 12.09
#